data_AF-A0A2E9X2E3-F1
#
_entry.id   AF-A0A2E9X2E3-F1
#
_cell.length_a   1.000
_cell.length_b   1.000
_cell.length_c   1.000
_cell.angle_alpha   90.00
_cell.angle_beta   90.00
_cell.angle_gamma   90.00
#
_symmetry.space_group_name_H-M   'P 1'
#
loop_
_entity.id
_entity.type
_entity.pdbx_description
1 polymer ?
#
loop_
_entity_poly.entity_id
_entity_poly.type
_entity_poly.pdbx_seq_one_letter_code
_entity_poly.pdbx_strand_id
1 'polypeptide(L)' 'MVSEFRTRRLLEFEDTDTAQIAHFSRFYVFMEQAEHAFLRSLGFSVHMEWEGRKLGWPRVAAA' A
#
# COMPACT_ATOMS: atom_id res chain seq x y z
N MET A 1 -1.25 -0.97 -21.77
CA MET A 1 -1.85 -0.81 -20.43
C MET A 1 -1.03 -1.61 -19.46
N VAL A 2 -0.71 -1.06 -18.28
CA VAL A 2 -0.19 -1.88 -17.18
C VAL A 2 -1.35 -2.74 -16.71
N SER A 3 -1.31 -4.03 -17.00
CA SER A 3 -2.33 -4.99 -16.54
C SER A 3 -2.06 -5.51 -15.13
N GLU A 4 -0.83 -5.33 -14.63
CA GLU A 4 -0.38 -5.84 -13.34
C GLU A 4 0.80 -5.02 -12.80
N PHE A 5 0.80 -4.75 -11.49
CA PHE A 5 1.95 -4.20 -10.77
C PHE A 5 2.30 -5.12 -9.60
N ARG A 6 3.58 -5.47 -9.45
CA ARG A 6 4.03 -6.42 -8.43
C ARG A 6 5.16 -5.83 -7.60
N THR A 7 4.99 -5.88 -6.28
CA THR A 7 6.03 -5.55 -5.31
C THR A 7 6.53 -6.83 -4.63
N ARG A 8 7.76 -6.77 -4.10
CA ARG A 8 8.28 -7.80 -3.19
C ARG A 8 8.74 -7.12 -1.92
N ARG A 9 8.53 -7.79 -0.79
CA ARG A 9 9.06 -7.39 0.51
C ARG A 9 9.65 -8.59 1.23
N LEU A 10 10.61 -8.31 2.08
CA LEU A 10 11.00 -9.21 3.15
C LEU A 10 9.98 -9.07 4.29
N LEU A 11 9.61 -10.17 4.92
CA LEU A 11 8.86 -10.13 6.18
C LEU A 11 9.85 -9.94 7.32
N GLU A 12 9.58 -8.97 8.17
CA GLU A 12 10.35 -8.73 9.37
C GLU A 12 9.75 -9.47 10.57
N PHE A 13 10.52 -9.61 11.65
CA PHE A 13 10.05 -10.29 12.85
C PHE A 13 8.79 -9.61 13.43
N GLU A 14 8.70 -8.28 13.35
CA GLU A 14 7.53 -7.51 13.76
C GLU A 14 6.27 -7.77 12.92
N ASP A 15 6.43 -8.35 11.73
CA ASP A 15 5.30 -8.71 10.88
C ASP A 15 4.63 -10.01 11.32
N THR A 16 5.26 -10.76 12.23
CA THR A 16 4.84 -12.12 12.60
C THR A 16 4.16 -12.20 13.96
N ASP A 17 3.41 -13.26 14.20
CA ASP A 17 2.78 -13.56 15.49
C ASP A 17 3.26 -14.89 16.09
N THR A 18 2.64 -15.30 17.21
CA THR A 18 3.00 -16.53 17.92
C THR A 18 2.70 -17.81 17.14
N ALA A 19 1.95 -17.74 16.04
CA ALA A 19 1.76 -18.85 15.11
C ALA A 19 2.88 -18.95 14.07
N GLN A 20 3.91 -18.10 14.15
CA GLN A 20 5.11 -18.11 13.29
C GLN A 20 4.80 -17.82 11.80
N ILE A 21 3.72 -17.10 11.56
CA ILE A 21 3.33 -16.60 10.24
C ILE A 21 3.12 -15.09 10.32
N ALA A 22 2.95 -14.43 9.17
CA ALA A 22 2.58 -13.03 9.15
C ALA A 22 1.22 -12.83 9.85
N HIS A 23 1.17 -11.93 10.84
CA HIS A 23 -0.09 -11.60 11.49
C HIS A 23 -1.04 -10.98 10.47
N PHE A 24 -2.31 -11.40 10.48
CA PHE A 24 -3.25 -11.05 9.40
C PHE A 24 -3.39 -9.53 9.17
N SER A 25 -3.28 -8.71 10.23
CA SER A 25 -3.39 -7.26 10.13
C SER A 25 -2.26 -6.62 9.30
N ARG A 26 -1.10 -7.27 9.20
CA ARG A 26 0.05 -6.78 8.43
C ARG A 26 -0.22 -6.79 6.94
N PHE A 27 -1.07 -7.70 6.45
CA PHE A 27 -1.45 -7.71 5.04
C PHE A 27 -2.10 -6.41 4.59
N TYR A 28 -2.89 -5.73 5.43
CA TYR A 28 -3.47 -4.42 5.08
C TYR A 28 -2.39 -3.35 4.86
N VAL A 29 -1.34 -3.35 5.70
CA VAL A 29 -0.20 -2.45 5.54
C VAL A 29 0.55 -2.77 4.25
N PHE A 30 0.70 -4.05 3.91
CA PHE A 30 1.39 -4.48 2.70
C PHE A 30 0.62 -4.09 1.43
N MET A 31 -0.72 -4.25 1.45
CA MET A 31 -1.62 -3.81 0.38
C MET A 31 -1.53 -2.29 0.18
N GLU A 32 -1.65 -1.51 1.26
CA GLU A 32 -1.50 -0.05 1.25
C GLU A 32 -0.17 0.38 0.61
N GLN A 33 0.93 -0.21 1.05
CA GLN A 33 2.25 0.13 0.50
C GLN A 33 2.41 -0.28 -0.96
N ALA A 34 1.80 -1.39 -1.38
CA ALA A 34 1.78 -1.81 -2.79
C ALA A 34 0.98 -0.84 -3.67
N GLU A 35 -0.19 -0.38 -3.22
CA GLU A 35 -1.01 0.62 -3.92
C GLU A 35 -0.28 1.96 -4.01
N HIS A 36 0.38 2.41 -2.93
CA HIS A 36 1.19 3.62 -2.96
C HIS A 36 2.36 3.48 -3.94
N ALA A 37 3.03 2.33 -3.97
CA ALA A 37 4.11 2.07 -4.91
C ALA A 37 3.62 2.03 -6.36
N PHE A 38 2.43 1.49 -6.60
CA PHE A 38 1.78 1.50 -7.91
C PHE A 38 1.47 2.93 -8.38
N LEU A 39 0.83 3.75 -7.54
CA LEU A 39 0.56 5.16 -7.87
C LEU A 39 1.85 5.92 -8.19
N ARG A 40 2.91 5.73 -7.39
CA ARG A 40 4.23 6.32 -7.67
C ARG A 40 4.82 5.86 -8.99
N SER A 41 4.64 4.60 -9.37
CA SER A 41 5.13 4.07 -10.66
C SER A 41 4.47 4.76 -11.86
N LEU A 42 3.27 5.33 -11.67
CA LEU A 42 2.54 6.10 -12.66
C LEU A 42 2.79 7.62 -12.56
N GLY A 43 3.67 8.07 -11.66
CA GLY A 43 3.96 9.49 -11.43
C GLY A 43 2.95 10.19 -10.51
N PHE A 44 2.07 9.44 -9.83
CA PHE A 44 1.10 9.98 -8.88
C PHE A 44 1.55 9.80 -7.42
N SER A 45 0.81 10.43 -6.50
CA SER A 45 0.97 10.30 -5.05
C SER A 45 -0.39 10.19 -4.39
N VAL A 46 -0.46 9.49 -3.26
CA VAL A 46 -1.69 9.38 -2.45
C VAL A 46 -2.12 10.70 -1.84
N HIS A 47 -1.17 11.63 -1.66
CA HIS A 47 -1.43 13.01 -1.27
C HIS A 47 -0.74 13.92 -2.28
N MET A 48 -1.52 14.78 -2.92
CA MET A 48 -1.04 15.65 -3.99
C MET A 48 -1.75 17.00 -3.97
N GLU A 49 -1.13 17.98 -4.61
CA GLU A 49 -1.76 19.26 -4.89
C GLU A 49 -2.17 19.28 -6.37
N TRP A 50 -3.43 19.63 -6.62
CA TRP A 50 -3.99 19.77 -7.96
C TRP A 50 -4.79 21.06 -8.01
N GLU A 51 -4.43 21.97 -8.92
CA GLU A 51 -5.10 23.28 -9.09
C GLU A 51 -5.25 24.06 -7.76
N GLY A 52 -4.21 24.05 -6.92
CA GLY A 52 -4.20 24.73 -5.63
C GLY A 52 -5.04 24.05 -4.54
N ARG A 53 -5.56 22.84 -4.78
CA ARG A 53 -6.31 22.04 -3.81
C ARG A 53 -5.51 20.82 -3.39
N LYS A 54 -5.56 20.51 -2.09
CA LYS A 54 -5.01 19.25 -1.56
C LYS A 54 -5.98 18.11 -1.83
N LEU A 55 -5.53 17.10 -2.55
CA LEU A 55 -6.26 15.87 -2.83
C LEU A 55 -5.60 14.70 -2.11
N GLY A 56 -6.43 13.81 -1.57
CA GLY A 56 -6.00 12.61 -0.86
C GLY A 56 -6.77 11.38 -1.35
N TRP A 57 -6.12 10.23 -1.31
CA TRP A 57 -6.70 8.93 -1.70
C TRP A 57 -6.77 7.99 -0.48
N PRO A 58 -7.61 8.30 0.54
CA PRO A 58 -7.72 7.45 1.72
C PRO A 58 -8.43 6.14 1.39
N ARG A 59 -7.97 5.03 1.99
CA ARG A 59 -8.72 3.77 1.99
C ARG A 59 -9.98 3.94 2.84
N VAL A 60 -11.15 3.76 2.22
CA VAL A 60 -12.46 3.88 2.90
C VAL A 60 -12.91 2.56 3.52
N ALA A 61 -12.59 1.43 2.88
CA ALA A 61 -12.95 0.10 3.34
C ALA A 61 -11.86 -0.92 2.99
N ALA A 62 -11.81 -1.99 3.77
CA ALA A 62 -10.91 -3.14 3.56
C ALA A 62 -11.65 -4.48 3.69
N ALA A 63 -12.99 -4.42 3.74
CA ALA A 63 -13.91 -5.53 3.96
C ALA A 63 -14.27 -6.24 2.65
#